data_AF-A0A428XHC7-F1
#
_entry.id   AF-A0A428XHC7-F1
#
_cell.length_a   1.000
_cell.length_b   1.000
_cell.length_c   1.000
_cell.angle_alpha   90.00
_cell.angle_beta   90.00
_cell.angle_gamma   90.00
#
_symmetry.space_group_name_H-M   'P 1'
#
loop_
_entity.id
_entity.type
_entity.pdbx_description
1 polymer ?
#
loop_
_entity_poly.entity_id
_entity_poly.type
_entity_poly.pdbx_seq_one_letter_code
_entity_poly.pdbx_strand_id
1 'polypeptide(L)'
;MNGAHPRPDEPAPAGAEAVHHLLVLPDRDAAEEAAAEAVERFRLGREPELVREALAGEDDAEDAQWLVVIEEPAPDLDPAALDALAAEYDGWLESD
;
A
#
# COMPACT_ATOMS: atom_id res chain seq x y z
N MET A 1 6.54 24.86 24.55
CA MET A 1 7.62 25.38 23.68
C MET A 1 8.81 24.45 23.79
N ASN A 2 8.85 23.39 22.99
CA ASN A 2 10.08 22.67 22.68
C ASN A 2 9.81 21.89 21.38
N GLY A 3 10.03 22.57 20.25
CA GLY A 3 10.02 21.95 18.93
C GLY A 3 11.41 21.42 18.68
N ALA A 4 11.60 20.11 18.89
CA ALA A 4 12.73 19.37 18.36
C ALA A 4 12.18 18.50 17.23
N HIS A 5 12.03 19.13 16.06
CA HIS A 5 11.84 18.41 14.80
C HIS A 5 13.22 17.87 14.40
N PRO A 6 13.43 16.54 14.32
CA PRO A 6 14.64 16.02 13.68
C PRO A 6 14.62 16.37 12.19
N ARG A 7 15.77 16.80 11.65
CA ARG A 7 16.01 16.99 10.22
C ARG A 7 15.92 15.63 9.50
N PRO A 8 15.17 15.48 8.41
CA PRO A 8 15.35 14.36 7.49
C PRO A 8 16.30 14.82 6.37
N ASP A 9 17.62 14.76 6.63
CA ASP A 9 18.64 14.84 5.58
C ASP A 9 19.89 14.09 6.07
N GLU A 10 19.77 12.76 6.15
CA GLU A 10 20.88 11.82 6.21
C GLU A 10 20.60 10.75 5.15
N PRO A 11 21.37 10.68 4.05
CA PRO A 11 21.22 9.59 3.09
C PRO A 11 21.70 8.28 3.73
N ALA A 12 20.77 7.35 3.92
CA ALA A 12 21.04 5.99 4.38
C ALA A 12 21.97 5.24 3.39
N PRO A 13 22.81 4.32 3.87
CA PRO A 13 23.84 3.64 3.07
C PRO A 13 23.22 2.70 2.03
N ALA A 14 24.00 2.37 1.00
CA ALA A 14 23.63 1.46 -0.09
C ALA A 14 23.03 0.15 0.43
N GLY A 15 21.71 0.06 0.31
CA GLY A 15 20.85 -1.00 0.82
C GLY A 15 19.47 -0.42 1.12
N ALA A 16 18.85 0.27 0.15
CA ALA A 16 17.44 0.63 0.26
C ALA A 16 16.67 -0.69 0.24
N GLU A 17 16.36 -1.22 1.43
CA GLU A 17 15.37 -2.27 1.61
C GLU A 17 14.08 -1.69 1.05
N ALA A 18 13.74 -2.05 -0.19
CA ALA A 18 12.49 -1.63 -0.81
C ALA A 18 11.37 -2.17 0.06
N VAL A 19 10.56 -1.28 0.62
CA VAL A 19 9.43 -1.67 1.47
C VAL A 19 8.29 -2.01 0.54
N HIS A 20 7.69 -3.17 0.76
CA HIS A 20 6.52 -3.59 0.00
C HIS A 20 5.28 -3.32 0.84
N HIS A 21 4.48 -2.36 0.38
CA HIS A 21 3.18 -2.06 0.97
C HIS A 21 2.11 -2.80 0.18
N LEU A 22 1.39 -3.72 0.81
CA LEU A 22 0.32 -4.50 0.20
C LEU A 22 -1.02 -4.05 0.77
N LEU A 23 -1.87 -3.41 -0.02
CA LEU A 23 -3.24 -3.12 0.42
C LEU A 23 -4.12 -4.29 0.03
N VAL A 24 -4.72 -4.97 1.01
CA VAL A 24 -5.62 -6.10 0.80
C VAL A 24 -7.06 -5.60 0.86
N LEU A 25 -7.77 -5.74 -0.25
CA LEU A 25 -9.14 -5.24 -0.42
C LEU A 25 -10.11 -6.38 -0.79
N PRO A 26 -11.39 -6.26 -0.40
CA PRO A 26 -12.40 -7.29 -0.62
C PRO A 26 -12.85 -7.40 -2.09
N ASP A 27 -12.80 -6.29 -2.84
CA ASP A 27 -13.34 -6.18 -4.19
C ASP A 27 -12.35 -5.57 -5.19
N ARG A 28 -12.53 -5.89 -6.48
CA ARG A 28 -11.71 -5.34 -7.57
C ARG A 28 -11.86 -3.83 -7.71
N ASP A 29 -13.10 -3.33 -7.71
CA ASP A 29 -13.38 -1.90 -7.84
C ASP A 29 -12.70 -1.11 -6.72
N ALA A 30 -12.77 -1.62 -5.49
CA ALA A 30 -12.04 -1.06 -4.36
C ALA A 30 -10.52 -1.04 -4.64
N ALA A 31 -9.95 -2.11 -5.20
CA ALA A 31 -8.53 -2.20 -5.47
C ALA A 31 -8.06 -1.22 -6.55
N GLU A 32 -8.83 -1.07 -7.62
CA GLU A 32 -8.52 -0.10 -8.69
C GLU A 32 -8.63 1.34 -8.18
N GLU A 33 -9.68 1.67 -7.40
CA GLU A 33 -9.87 3.01 -6.84
C GLU A 33 -8.80 3.35 -5.78
N ALA A 34 -8.51 2.43 -4.86
CA ALA A 34 -7.46 2.62 -3.85
C ALA A 34 -6.07 2.73 -4.49
N ALA A 35 -5.79 1.95 -5.53
CA ALA A 35 -4.54 2.05 -6.29
C ALA A 35 -4.41 3.42 -6.96
N ALA A 36 -5.45 3.88 -7.66
CA ALA A 36 -5.45 5.19 -8.32
C ALA A 36 -5.30 6.32 -7.30
N GLU A 37 -6.04 6.28 -6.20
CA GLU A 37 -5.95 7.28 -5.15
C GLU A 37 -4.58 7.26 -4.46
N ALA A 38 -4.00 6.09 -4.22
CA ALA A 38 -2.65 5.99 -3.68
C ALA A 38 -1.61 6.62 -4.63
N VAL A 39 -1.70 6.36 -5.94
CA VAL A 39 -0.81 6.99 -6.94
C VAL A 39 -0.98 8.51 -6.96
N GLU A 40 -2.21 9.02 -6.97
CA GLU A 40 -2.47 10.46 -7.04
C GLU A 40 -2.06 11.19 -5.75
N ARG A 41 -2.38 10.60 -4.60
CA ARG A 41 -2.22 11.20 -3.26
C ARG A 41 -0.77 11.12 -2.77
N PHE A 42 -0.11 10.00 -3.02
CA PHE A 42 1.28 9.76 -2.60
C PHE A 42 2.31 9.96 -3.70
N ARG A 43 1.88 10.19 -4.95
CA ARG A 43 2.77 10.42 -6.10
C ARG A 43 3.75 9.24 -6.30
N LEU A 44 3.22 8.02 -6.22
CA LEU A 44 4.00 6.80 -6.40
C LEU A 44 4.83 6.87 -7.69
N GLY A 45 6.13 6.61 -7.58
CA GLY A 45 7.04 6.61 -8.73
C GLY A 45 6.85 5.42 -9.68
N ARG A 46 6.09 4.41 -9.22
CA ARG A 46 5.75 3.21 -9.97
C ARG A 46 4.24 2.95 -9.84
N GLU A 47 3.62 2.46 -10.90
CA GLU A 47 2.23 2.01 -10.85
C GLU A 47 2.13 0.76 -9.94
N PRO A 48 1.18 0.72 -9.00
CA PRO A 48 0.97 -0.43 -8.13
C PRO A 48 0.50 -1.65 -8.92
N GLU A 49 0.95 -2.83 -8.50
CA GLU A 49 0.55 -4.11 -9.12
C GLU A 49 -0.70 -4.67 -8.43
N LEU A 50 -1.78 -4.88 -9.19
CA LEU A 50 -2.99 -5.51 -8.69
C LEU A 50 -2.92 -7.03 -8.87
N VAL A 51 -2.90 -7.75 -7.75
CA VAL A 51 -2.85 -9.21 -7.68
C VAL A 51 -4.17 -9.74 -7.15
N ARG A 52 -4.84 -10.62 -7.90
CA ARG A 52 -6.03 -11.33 -7.44
C ARG A 52 -5.61 -12.61 -6.72
N GLU A 53 -5.94 -12.73 -5.44
CA GLU A 53 -5.79 -13.97 -4.68
C GLU A 53 -7.15 -14.65 -4.47
N ALA A 54 -7.25 -15.91 -4.90
CA ALA A 54 -8.41 -16.74 -4.61
C ALA A 54 -8.23 -17.36 -3.22
N LEU A 55 -9.17 -17.09 -2.31
CA LEU A 55 -9.16 -17.70 -0.98
C LEU A 55 -9.40 -19.21 -1.12
N ALA A 56 -8.51 -20.01 -0.52
CA ALA A 56 -8.55 -21.47 -0.66
C ALA A 56 -9.70 -22.08 0.18
N GLY A 57 -10.89 -22.20 -0.42
CA GLY A 57 -12.06 -22.78 0.24
C GLY A 57 -13.29 -22.86 -0.67
N GLU A 58 -13.31 -23.88 -1.53
CA GLU A 58 -14.49 -24.44 -2.23
C GLU A 58 -15.30 -23.52 -3.18
N ASP A 59 -14.76 -23.34 -4.39
CA ASP A 59 -15.46 -23.50 -5.69
C ASP A 59 -16.78 -22.74 -5.98
N ASP A 60 -16.99 -21.51 -5.53
CA ASP A 60 -17.86 -20.57 -6.26
C ASP A 60 -17.14 -19.23 -6.47
N ALA A 61 -17.22 -18.70 -7.69
CA ALA A 61 -16.30 -17.72 -8.27
C ALA A 61 -16.43 -16.29 -7.70
N GLU A 62 -17.00 -16.15 -6.49
CA GLU A 62 -17.54 -14.91 -5.96
C GLU A 62 -16.66 -14.27 -4.87
N ASP A 63 -15.74 -15.02 -4.24
CA ASP A 63 -14.87 -14.49 -3.17
C ASP A 63 -13.39 -14.53 -3.60
N ALA A 64 -12.87 -13.37 -4.04
CA ALA A 64 -11.46 -13.19 -4.36
C ALA A 64 -10.98 -11.87 -3.78
N GLN A 65 -9.92 -11.93 -2.98
CA GLN A 65 -9.28 -10.73 -2.45
C GLN A 65 -8.35 -10.13 -3.51
N TRP A 66 -8.26 -8.81 -3.51
CA TRP A 66 -7.39 -8.06 -4.39
C TRP A 66 -6.29 -7.39 -3.57
N LEU A 67 -5.04 -7.64 -3.93
CA LEU A 67 -3.88 -7.06 -3.30
C LEU A 67 -3.28 -6.02 -4.22
N VAL A 68 -3.09 -4.82 -3.70
CA VAL A 68 -2.42 -3.72 -4.40
C VAL A 68 -1.00 -3.64 -3.85
N VAL A 69 -0.02 -4.09 -4.63
CA VAL A 69 1.39 -4.11 -4.25
C VAL A 69 2.04 -2.81 -4.69
N ILE A 70 2.45 -2.01 -3.71
CA ILE A 70 3.21 -0.77 -3.88
C ILE A 70 4.65 -1.07 -3.50
N GLU A 71 5.53 -1.17 -4.50
CA GLU A 71 6.98 -1.25 -4.31
C GLU A 71 7.56 0.16 -4.31
N GLU A 72 7.97 0.66 -3.14
CA GLU A 72 8.67 1.95 -3.06
C GLU A 72 10.11 1.82 -2.54
N PRO A 73 11.09 2.39 -3.26
CA PRO A 73 12.48 2.43 -2.80
C PRO A 73 12.73 3.52 -1.74
N ALA A 74 11.69 4.27 -1.33
CA ALA A 74 11.81 5.40 -0.40
C ALA A 74 10.85 5.25 0.79
N PRO A 75 11.30 5.46 2.04
CA PRO A 75 10.48 5.36 3.25
C PRO A 75 9.59 6.58 3.52
N ASP A 76 9.40 7.47 2.54
CA ASP A 76 8.56 8.67 2.66
C ASP A 76 7.06 8.37 2.56
N LEU A 77 6.69 7.11 2.30
CA LEU A 77 5.30 6.68 2.28
C LEU A 77 4.82 6.43 3.72
N ASP A 78 3.83 7.21 4.16
CA ASP A 78 3.22 7.03 5.49
C ASP A 78 2.30 5.79 5.50
N PRO A 79 2.68 4.69 6.19
CA PRO A 79 1.85 3.48 6.23
C PRO A 79 0.51 3.74 6.93
N ALA A 80 0.45 4.69 7.87
CA ALA A 80 -0.80 5.07 8.51
C ALA A 80 -1.79 5.74 7.54
N ALA A 81 -1.29 6.43 6.52
CA ALA A 81 -2.14 7.05 5.51
C ALA A 81 -2.66 6.01 4.50
N LEU A 82 -1.84 5.02 4.15
CA LEU A 82 -2.26 3.88 3.35
C LEU A 82 -3.25 2.96 4.08
N ASP A 83 -3.04 2.71 5.37
CA ASP A 83 -3.96 1.94 6.21
C ASP A 83 -5.33 2.62 6.31
N ALA A 84 -5.35 3.95 6.52
CA ALA A 84 -6.58 4.72 6.50
C ALA A 84 -7.30 4.62 5.15
N LEU A 85 -6.56 4.70 4.03
CA LEU A 85 -7.12 4.54 2.70
C LEU A 85 -7.71 3.13 2.52
N ALA A 86 -6.95 2.08 2.86
CA ALA A 86 -7.43 0.70 2.76
C ALA A 86 -8.70 0.49 3.61
N ALA A 87 -8.75 1.05 4.82
CA ALA A 87 -9.91 0.99 5.70
C ALA A 87 -11.14 1.73 5.14
N GLU A 88 -10.97 2.80 4.34
CA GLU A 88 -12.09 3.45 3.62
C GLU A 88 -12.74 2.51 2.60
N TYR A 89 -11.99 1.51 2.11
CA TYR A 89 -12.45 0.49 1.17
C TYR A 89 -12.72 -0.88 1.82
N ASP A 90 -12.92 -0.92 3.15
CA ASP A 90 -13.16 -2.15 3.93
C ASP A 90 -12.00 -3.17 3.85
N GLY A 91 -10.78 -2.69 3.58
CA GLY A 91 -9.56 -3.48 3.55
C GLY A 91 -8.53 -3.03 4.58
N TRP A 92 -7.31 -3.58 4.47
CA TRP A 92 -6.22 -3.29 5.40
C TRP A 92 -4.88 -3.19 4.68
N LEU A 93 -3.93 -2.51 5.30
CA LEU A 93 -2.54 -2.47 4.85
C LEU A 93 -1.73 -3.60 5.50
N GLU A 94 -1.02 -4.37 4.69
CA GLU A 94 0.12 -5.18 5.09
C GLU A 94 1.43 -4.52 4.64
N SER A 95 2.49 -4.72 5.41
CA SER A 95 3.83 -4.23 5.09
C SER A 95 4.83 -5.35 5.37
N ASP A 96 5.60 -5.72 4.36
CA ASP A 96 6.70 -6.72 4.40
C ASP A 96 8.06 -6.04 4.22
#